data_AF-A0A4R9VKN9-F1
#
_entry.id   AF-A0A4R9VKN9-F1
#
_cell.length_a   1.000
_cell.length_b   1.000
_cell.length_c   1.000
_cell.angle_alpha   90.00
_cell.angle_beta   90.00
_cell.angle_gamma   90.00
#
_symmetry.space_group_name_H-M   'P 1'
#
loop_
_entity.id
_entity.type
_entity.pdbx_description
1 polymer ?
#
loop_
_entity_poly.entity_id
_entity_poly.type
_entity_poly.pdbx_seq_one_letter_code
_entity_poly.pdbx_strand_id
1 'polypeptide(L)'
;MNMSQHPIKRSLVFFMVPDFTMVAFATALEPIRIANRMLGYEAYKWRLASIDGQPVPASSGVLCAVNTSLQDERRMMAGPDRPSMVIVCTGIN
;
A
#
# COMPACT_ATOMS: atom_id res chain seq x y z
N MET A 1 -11.45 -22.64 25.60
CA MET A 1 -10.40 -21.60 25.62
C MET A 1 -10.71 -20.64 24.48
N ASN A 2 -11.28 -19.46 24.77
CA ASN A 2 -11.61 -18.44 23.77
C ASN A 2 -10.34 -17.67 23.39
N MET A 3 -9.76 -18.01 22.24
CA MET A 3 -8.76 -17.23 21.50
C MET A 3 -9.52 -16.65 20.30
N SER A 4 -9.59 -15.37 19.95
CA SER A 4 -8.95 -14.14 20.38
C SER A 4 -9.74 -13.02 19.70
N GLN A 5 -9.99 -11.89 20.38
CA GLN A 5 -10.52 -10.70 19.73
C GLN A 5 -9.54 -10.28 18.60
N HIS A 6 -10.01 -10.05 17.38
CA HIS A 6 -9.14 -9.62 16.27
C HIS A 6 -9.16 -8.09 16.03
N PRO A 7 -8.46 -7.24 16.81
CA PRO A 7 -8.28 -5.87 16.35
C PRO A 7 -6.86 -5.35 16.60
N ILE A 8 -6.02 -5.38 15.57
CA ILE A 8 -5.37 -4.17 15.01
C ILE A 8 -5.25 -4.42 13.50
N LYS A 9 -6.10 -3.76 12.69
CA LYS A 9 -5.92 -3.73 11.23
C LYS A 9 -4.84 -2.71 10.91
N ARG A 10 -3.69 -3.15 10.40
CA ARG A 10 -2.65 -2.22 9.93
C ARG A 10 -2.98 -1.76 8.52
N SER A 11 -3.08 -0.45 8.34
CA SER A 11 -3.32 0.17 7.04
C SER A 11 -2.00 0.68 6.46
N LEU A 12 -1.64 0.23 5.28
CA LEU A 12 -0.42 0.64 4.57
C LEU A 12 -0.78 1.45 3.34
N VAL A 13 0.05 2.43 2.99
CA VAL A 13 -0.02 3.12 1.71
C VAL A 13 1.30 2.91 0.97
N PHE A 14 1.22 2.39 -0.25
CA PHE A 14 2.34 2.38 -1.18
C PHE A 14 2.23 3.63 -2.04
N PHE A 15 3.05 4.64 -1.75
CA PHE A 15 3.10 5.87 -2.52
C PHE A 15 4.03 5.70 -3.72
N MET A 16 3.44 5.67 -4.91
CA MET A 16 4.09 5.35 -6.16
C MET A 16 4.67 6.63 -6.78
N VAL A 17 5.98 6.65 -6.98
CA VAL A 17 6.71 7.70 -7.72
C VAL A 17 7.03 7.17 -9.11
N PRO A 18 6.98 7.98 -10.18
CA PRO A 18 7.45 7.56 -11.50
C PRO A 18 8.83 6.90 -11.42
N ASP A 19 9.04 5.90 -12.28
CA ASP A 19 10.28 5.10 -12.34
C ASP A 19 10.55 4.25 -11.09
N PHE A 20 9.53 4.01 -10.25
CA PHE A 20 9.67 3.05 -9.17
C PHE A 20 10.08 1.67 -9.68
N THR A 21 10.86 0.96 -8.86
CA THR A 21 11.31 -0.39 -9.20
C THR A 21 10.20 -1.41 -8.96
N MET A 22 9.66 -2.00 -10.03
CA MET A 22 8.54 -2.97 -9.96
C MET A 22 8.85 -4.16 -9.06
N VAL A 23 10.07 -4.72 -9.15
CA VAL A 23 10.47 -5.86 -8.31
C VAL A 23 10.50 -5.49 -6.83
N ALA A 24 10.99 -4.30 -6.47
CA ALA A 24 11.03 -3.85 -5.08
C ALA A 24 9.61 -3.66 -4.51
N PHE A 25 8.72 -3.05 -5.30
CA PHE A 25 7.30 -2.91 -4.93
C PHE A 25 6.64 -4.28 -4.71
N ALA A 26 6.78 -5.21 -5.66
CA ALA A 26 6.20 -6.54 -5.55
C ALA A 26 6.77 -7.32 -4.35
N THR A 27 8.10 -7.28 -4.14
CA THR A 27 8.75 -7.95 -3.00
C THR A 27 8.32 -7.37 -1.66
N ALA A 28 7.98 -6.07 -1.58
CA ALA A 28 7.44 -5.48 -0.35
C ALA A 28 5.97 -5.87 -0.11
N LEU A 29 5.15 -5.94 -1.18
CA LEU A 29 3.73 -6.26 -1.08
C LEU A 29 3.47 -7.73 -0.76
N GLU A 30 4.25 -8.63 -1.35
CA GLU A 30 3.93 -10.05 -1.34
C GLU A 30 3.98 -10.73 0.04
N PRO A 31 4.93 -10.40 0.92
CA PRO A 31 4.90 -10.87 2.31
C PRO A 31 3.64 -10.46 3.05
N ILE A 32 3.11 -9.26 2.81
CA ILE A 32 1.88 -8.76 3.44
C ILE A 32 0.68 -9.59 2.97
N ARG A 33 0.59 -9.86 1.66
CA ARG A 33 -0.46 -10.70 1.08
C ARG A 33 -0.38 -12.13 1.61
N ILE A 34 0.82 -12.71 1.69
CA ILE A 34 1.04 -14.05 2.24
C ILE A 34 0.68 -14.08 3.73
N ALA A 35 1.03 -13.05 4.51
CA ALA A 35 0.68 -12.97 5.93
C ALA A 35 -0.84 -13.02 6.13
N ASN A 36 -1.61 -12.22 5.39
CA ASN A 36 -3.08 -12.30 5.43
C ASN A 36 -3.59 -13.71 5.07
N ARG A 37 -3.01 -14.34 4.04
CA ARG A 37 -3.38 -15.70 3.64
C ARG A 37 -3.12 -16.72 4.75
N MET A 38 -1.97 -16.65 5.42
CA MET A 38 -1.58 -17.58 6.47
C MET A 38 -2.38 -17.36 7.77
N LEU A 39 -2.75 -16.12 8.06
CA LEU A 39 -3.57 -15.78 9.22
C LEU A 39 -5.04 -16.17 9.05
N GLY A 40 -5.52 -16.33 7.82
CA GLY A 40 -6.92 -16.65 7.53
C GLY A 40 -7.88 -15.48 7.73
N TYR A 41 -7.36 -14.28 7.99
CA TYR A 41 -8.11 -13.02 8.08
C TYR A 41 -7.24 -11.85 7.61
N GLU A 42 -7.90 -10.71 7.33
CA GLU A 42 -7.23 -9.48 6.90
C GLU A 42 -6.60 -8.74 8.10
N ALA A 43 -5.37 -9.08 8.44
CA ALA A 43 -4.58 -8.35 9.45
C ALA A 43 -3.99 -7.04 8.90
N TYR A 44 -3.70 -7.02 7.60
CA TYR A 44 -3.13 -5.89 6.88
C TYR A 44 -4.05 -5.48 5.73
N LYS A 45 -4.36 -4.18 5.63
CA LYS A 45 -4.94 -3.57 4.43
C LYS A 45 -3.91 -2.67 3.79
N TRP A 46 -3.92 -2.57 2.47
CA TRP A 46 -3.07 -1.64 1.75
C TRP A 46 -3.84 -0.95 0.63
N ARG A 47 -3.31 0.18 0.19
CA ARG A 47 -3.76 0.88 -1.01
C ARG A 47 -2.56 1.55 -1.67
N LEU A 48 -2.63 1.71 -2.99
CA LEU A 48 -1.65 2.43 -3.77
C LEU A 48 -2.11 3.87 -3.91
N ALA A 49 -1.18 4.81 -3.77
CA ALA A 49 -1.44 6.23 -3.98
C ALA A 49 -0.41 6.79 -4.95
N SER A 50 -0.82 7.73 -5.79
CA SER A 50 0.11 8.57 -6.56
C SER A 50 -0.09 10.04 -6.19
N ILE A 51 0.71 10.93 -6.77
CA ILE A 51 0.58 12.37 -6.52
C ILE A 51 -0.82 12.89 -6.88
N ASP A 52 -1.38 12.44 -8.01
CA ASP A 52 -2.58 12.95 -8.66
C ASP A 52 -3.71 11.90 -8.78
N GLY A 53 -3.49 10.69 -8.27
CA GLY A 53 -4.45 9.57 -8.38
C GLY A 53 -4.45 8.89 -9.75
N GLN A 54 -3.53 9.24 -10.66
CA GLN A 54 -3.37 8.58 -11.95
C GLN A 54 -2.40 7.39 -11.89
N PRO A 55 -2.48 6.44 -12.85
CA PRO A 55 -1.53 5.34 -12.94
C PRO A 55 -0.08 5.81 -13.07
N VAL A 56 0.84 5.12 -12.40
CA VAL A 56 2.26 5.48 -12.37
C VAL A 56 3.08 4.48 -13.17
N PRO A 57 3.92 4.93 -14.12
CA PRO A 57 4.84 4.05 -14.83
C PRO A 57 5.95 3.58 -13.88
N ALA A 58 6.16 2.27 -13.84
CA ALA A 58 7.36 1.67 -13.24
C ALA A 58 8.58 1.91 -14.15
N SER A 59 9.78 1.64 -13.64
CA SER A 59 11.03 1.68 -14.41
C SER A 59 11.03 0.78 -15.66
N SER A 60 10.13 -0.21 -15.71
CA SER A 60 9.91 -1.10 -16.87
C SER A 60 8.89 -0.56 -17.90
N GLY A 61 8.31 0.63 -17.67
CA GLY A 61 7.25 1.22 -18.50
C GLY A 61 5.85 0.67 -18.24
N VAL A 62 5.70 -0.35 -17.37
CA VAL A 62 4.38 -0.87 -16.99
C VAL A 62 3.64 0.15 -16.14
N LEU A 63 2.43 0.52 -16.55
CA LEU A 63 1.55 1.39 -15.78
C LEU A 63 0.89 0.63 -14.62
N CYS A 64 1.08 1.13 -13.40
CA CYS A 64 0.42 0.61 -12.21
C CYS A 64 -0.72 1.53 -11.80
N ALA A 65 -1.96 1.04 -11.86
CA ALA A 65 -3.13 1.77 -11.40
C ALA A 65 -3.06 1.98 -9.87
N VAL A 66 -3.59 3.12 -9.41
CA VAL A 66 -3.61 3.50 -7.99
C VAL A 66 -5.04 3.66 -7.49
N ASN A 67 -5.21 3.68 -6.16
CA ASN A 67 -6.51 3.83 -5.52
C ASN A 67 -6.85 5.28 -5.18
N THR A 68 -5.84 6.10 -4.85
CA THR A 68 -6.01 7.43 -4.27
C THR A 68 -4.94 8.42 -4.75
N SER A 69 -5.23 9.72 -4.63
CA SER A 69 -4.24 10.79 -4.77
C SER A 69 -3.60 11.16 -3.42
N LEU A 70 -2.49 11.90 -3.44
CA LEU A 70 -1.88 12.47 -2.23
C LEU A 70 -2.88 13.39 -1.49
N GLN A 71 -3.74 14.09 -2.21
CA GLN A 71 -4.76 14.94 -1.60
C GLN A 71 -5.80 14.10 -0.84
N ASP A 72 -6.23 12.97 -1.41
CA ASP A 72 -7.16 12.07 -0.74
C ASP A 72 -6.54 11.46 0.52
N GLU A 73 -5.29 11.00 0.44
CA GLU A 73 -4.56 10.48 1.60
C GLU A 73 -4.44 11.51 2.73
N ARG A 74 -4.15 12.78 2.38
CA ARG A 74 -4.12 13.87 3.36
C ARG A 74 -5.46 14.05 4.08
N ARG A 75 -6.59 13.91 3.37
CA ARG A 75 -7.93 13.98 3.97
C ARG A 75 -8.19 12.82 4.93
N MET A 76 -7.68 11.62 4.62
CA MET A 76 -7.87 10.43 5.45
C MET A 76 -7.06 10.44 6.76
N MET A 77 -6.05 11.32 6.88
CA MET A 77 -5.19 11.39 8.08
C MET A 77 -5.93 11.70 9.38
N ALA A 78 -7.08 12.37 9.32
CA ALA A 78 -7.92 12.69 10.48
C ALA A 78 -8.97 11.61 10.79
N GLY A 79 -9.11 10.60 9.93
CA GLY A 79 -10.21 9.64 9.96
C GLY A 79 -9.80 8.19 10.27
N PRO A 80 -10.78 7.27 10.24
CA PRO A 80 -10.55 5.85 10.51
C PRO A 80 -9.68 5.15 9.44
N ASP A 81 -9.52 5.77 8.27
CA ASP A 81 -8.68 5.26 7.18
C ASP A 81 -7.24 5.77 7.20
N ARG A 82 -6.85 6.48 8.26
CA ARG A 82 -5.47 6.90 8.47
C ARG A 82 -4.51 5.72 8.33
N PRO A 83 -3.48 5.82 7.48
CA PRO A 83 -2.48 4.77 7.36
C PRO A 83 -1.65 4.67 8.63
N SER A 84 -1.33 3.44 9.03
CA SER A 84 -0.38 3.13 10.09
C SER A 84 1.07 3.33 9.61
N MET A 85 1.31 3.23 8.30
CA MET A 85 2.62 3.40 7.68
C MET A 85 2.46 3.75 6.20
N VAL A 86 3.39 4.55 5.68
CA VAL A 86 3.52 4.86 4.25
C VAL A 86 4.87 4.34 3.78
N ILE A 87 4.88 3.64 2.64
CA ILE A 87 6.07 3.16 1.95
C ILE A 87 6.17 3.96 0.67
N VAL A 88 7.28 4.68 0.49
CA VAL A 88 7.54 5.43 -0.74
C VAL A 88 8.25 4.51 -1.73
N CYS A 89 7.55 4.16 -2.82
CA CYS A 89 8.08 3.35 -3.90
C CYS A 89 8.81 4.25 -4.89
N THR A 90 10.12 4.11 -4.95
CA THR A 90 11.01 4.89 -5.83
C THR A 90 11.99 3.97 -6.56
N GLY A 91 12.84 4.56 -7.41
CA GLY A 91 13.84 3.90 -8.22
C GLY A 91 14.97 4.88 -8.55
N ILE A 92 15.99 4.39 -9.24
CA ILE A 92 17.24 5.12 -9.52
C ILE A 92 17.41 5.49 -10.99
N ASN A 93 16.33 5.50 -11.78
CA ASN A 93 16.42 6.01 -13.14
C ASN A 93 16.45 7.54 -13.15
#